data_AF-E5E766-F1
#
_entry.id   AF-E5E766-F1
#
_cell.length_a   1.000
_cell.length_b   1.000
_cell.length_c   1.000
_cell.angle_alpha   90.00
_cell.angle_beta   90.00
_cell.angle_gamma   90.00
#
_symmetry.space_group_name_H-M   'P 1'
#
loop_
_entity.id
_entity.type
_entity.pdbx_description
1 polymer ?
#
loop_
_entity_poly.entity_id
_entity_poly.type
_entity_poly.pdbx_seq_one_letter_code
_entity_poly.pdbx_strand_id
1 'polypeptide(L)'
;IIGAAPTADEAVELIKSYQEQGILVTLVGGRIDQAVEKGLKMGYNVRIVPLGKEITAVVHVVSVALRAALIFGNVEPGDAATLMKYTMDRVPAFVNAFAPVDDVTVAAGAGAIALGFPVITNDENNIFPVPKSLIVQPDVSKFNATSLEARDIKIKITKIDIPVSYVSAFEGEIIRKADMQIEADGSRVDCFEFVQMKELSEVEDHKITVVGKDFDEFEVGEKISMGIIAHVAGKAMQPDFESVFERKFHSFLKTVSKDLCTQDKRDLIRVRVSKDTFNQGFRAKHIGEVIYAKLKSEYDTVIDKCEVFVYTDADQVHDLRHNLVIPTFNARDARIGNMTDESVDEFYTCILCQAFSPSHVCIVTPERLGLCGAVSWLDAKATHELQPNGPSQIVRKDHCIDEVVGRYEEVDEAVQKYSQGALEHVTLYSIMEDPMTSCGCFECICGIEPFSNGVVIVNREHVGMTPIGMTFSELASMTGGGV
;
A
#
# COMPACT_ATOMS: atom_id res chain seq x y z
N ILE A 1 -8.81 20.27 -8.60
CA ILE A 1 -8.86 21.65 -8.04
C ILE A 1 -8.32 22.62 -9.09
N ILE A 2 -9.07 23.66 -9.42
CA ILE A 2 -8.80 24.62 -10.50
C ILE A 2 -8.74 26.04 -9.92
N GLY A 3 -7.85 26.86 -10.46
CA GLY A 3 -7.88 28.31 -10.25
C GLY A 3 -7.22 28.72 -8.95
N ALA A 4 -7.75 29.77 -8.32
CA ALA A 4 -7.12 30.38 -7.16
C ALA A 4 -7.91 30.54 -5.83
N ALA A 5 -7.73 29.62 -4.86
CA ALA A 5 -8.00 29.84 -3.42
C ALA A 5 -7.58 31.22 -2.85
N PRO A 6 -8.32 31.78 -1.89
CA PRO A 6 -8.03 33.12 -1.37
C PRO A 6 -6.63 33.23 -0.75
N THR A 7 -6.17 32.20 -0.05
CA THR A 7 -4.82 32.13 0.54
C THR A 7 -4.10 30.82 0.22
N ALA A 8 -2.76 30.82 0.34
CA ALA A 8 -1.97 29.60 0.16
C ALA A 8 -2.19 28.58 1.28
N ASP A 9 -2.52 29.03 2.50
CA ASP A 9 -2.83 28.15 3.63
C ASP A 9 -4.14 27.39 3.40
N GLU A 10 -5.20 28.07 2.97
CA GLU A 10 -6.48 27.41 2.63
C GLU A 10 -6.34 26.41 1.47
N ALA A 11 -5.48 26.71 0.48
CA ALA A 11 -5.21 25.77 -0.60
C ALA A 11 -4.56 24.49 -0.09
N VAL A 12 -3.53 24.62 0.75
CA VAL A 12 -2.82 23.46 1.33
C VAL A 12 -3.73 22.68 2.28
N GLU A 13 -4.52 23.37 3.10
CA GLU A 13 -5.49 22.74 4.01
C GLU A 13 -6.51 21.91 3.22
N LEU A 14 -7.09 22.47 2.16
CA LEU A 14 -8.02 21.73 1.31
C LEU A 14 -7.35 20.54 0.62
N ILE A 15 -6.16 20.71 0.04
CA ILE A 15 -5.43 19.63 -0.63
C ILE A 15 -5.11 18.50 0.36
N LYS A 16 -4.60 18.84 1.55
CA LYS A 16 -4.29 17.87 2.60
C LYS A 16 -5.55 17.16 3.10
N SER A 17 -6.67 17.87 3.25
CA SER A 17 -7.93 17.24 3.68
C SER A 17 -8.37 16.10 2.75
N TYR A 18 -8.21 16.27 1.42
CA TYR A 18 -8.50 15.21 0.46
C TYR A 18 -7.41 14.13 0.43
N GLN A 19 -6.14 14.53 0.57
CA GLN A 19 -5.03 13.59 0.65
C GLN A 19 -5.21 12.65 1.85
N GLU A 20 -5.56 13.17 3.02
CA GLU A 20 -5.80 12.40 4.25
C GLU A 20 -6.93 11.37 4.11
N GLN A 21 -7.86 11.65 3.21
CA GLN A 21 -8.95 10.76 2.85
C GLN A 21 -8.57 9.73 1.76
N GLY A 22 -7.30 9.73 1.33
CA GLY A 22 -6.76 8.86 0.29
C GLY A 22 -7.17 9.23 -1.14
N ILE A 23 -7.78 10.41 -1.34
CA ILE A 23 -8.29 10.86 -2.64
C ILE A 23 -7.13 11.39 -3.50
N LEU A 24 -7.12 11.03 -4.78
CA LEU A 24 -6.20 11.61 -5.76
C LEU A 24 -6.59 13.06 -6.06
N VAL A 25 -5.68 14.00 -5.78
CA VAL A 25 -5.90 15.43 -6.00
C VAL A 25 -5.12 15.89 -7.24
N THR A 26 -5.82 16.40 -8.24
CA THR A 26 -5.17 17.05 -9.41
C THR A 26 -5.27 18.56 -9.33
N LEU A 27 -4.18 19.25 -9.62
CA LEU A 27 -4.07 20.72 -9.52
C LEU A 27 -3.92 21.35 -10.90
N VAL A 28 -4.68 22.42 -11.17
CA VAL A 28 -4.61 23.23 -12.38
C VAL A 28 -4.58 24.72 -12.02
N GLY A 29 -3.71 25.48 -12.66
CA GLY A 29 -3.61 26.92 -12.46
C GLY A 29 -2.86 27.33 -11.20
N GLY A 30 -3.26 28.47 -10.63
CA GLY A 30 -2.51 29.14 -9.56
C GLY A 30 -2.35 28.34 -8.26
N ARG A 31 -3.04 27.19 -8.06
CA ARG A 31 -2.86 26.36 -6.86
C ARG A 31 -1.57 25.57 -6.87
N ILE A 32 -1.02 25.34 -8.05
CA ILE A 32 0.31 24.77 -8.19
C ILE A 32 1.34 25.72 -7.54
N ASP A 33 1.26 27.02 -7.86
CA ASP A 33 2.20 28.00 -7.32
C ASP A 33 2.06 28.17 -5.80
N GLN A 34 0.83 28.13 -5.26
CA GLN A 34 0.61 28.14 -3.80
C GLN A 34 1.08 26.88 -3.08
N ALA A 35 0.90 25.70 -3.70
CA ALA A 35 1.43 24.45 -3.16
C ALA A 35 2.96 24.48 -3.11
N VAL A 36 3.60 25.04 -4.14
CA VAL A 36 5.06 25.25 -4.17
C VAL A 36 5.50 26.26 -3.11
N GLU A 37 4.80 27.38 -2.95
CA GLU A 37 5.09 28.42 -1.94
C GLU A 37 5.16 27.83 -0.52
N LYS A 38 4.26 26.90 -0.21
CA LYS A 38 4.18 26.23 1.09
C LYS A 38 5.03 24.96 1.19
N GLY A 39 5.82 24.64 0.17
CA GLY A 39 6.70 23.47 0.15
C GLY A 39 5.96 22.13 0.17
N LEU A 40 4.73 22.08 -0.36
CA LEU A 40 3.94 20.85 -0.43
C LEU A 40 4.58 19.87 -1.43
N LYS A 41 4.92 18.66 -0.99
CA LYS A 41 5.37 17.58 -1.88
C LYS A 41 4.24 17.21 -2.84
N MET A 42 4.55 17.13 -4.13
CA MET A 42 3.62 16.76 -5.19
C MET A 42 4.19 15.61 -6.03
N GLY A 43 3.33 14.75 -6.53
CA GLY A 43 3.65 13.58 -7.35
C GLY A 43 2.56 12.51 -7.26
N TYR A 44 2.66 11.50 -8.13
CA TYR A 44 1.74 10.36 -8.13
C TYR A 44 1.80 9.56 -6.81
N ASN A 45 3.01 9.36 -6.26
CA ASN A 45 3.22 8.61 -5.03
C ASN A 45 2.44 9.22 -3.85
N VAL A 46 2.46 10.55 -3.73
CA VAL A 46 1.76 11.29 -2.67
C VAL A 46 0.32 11.66 -3.05
N ARG A 47 -0.19 11.20 -4.21
CA ARG A 47 -1.54 11.45 -4.74
C ARG A 47 -1.89 12.93 -4.94
N ILE A 48 -0.89 13.80 -5.19
CA ILE A 48 -1.10 15.22 -5.51
C ILE A 48 -0.42 15.53 -6.84
N VAL A 49 -1.19 15.63 -7.93
CA VAL A 49 -0.64 15.69 -9.29
C VAL A 49 -0.88 17.08 -9.91
N PRO A 50 0.18 17.89 -10.12
CA PRO A 50 0.07 19.13 -10.87
C PRO A 50 -0.02 18.83 -12.36
N LEU A 51 -1.10 19.27 -13.02
CA LEU A 51 -1.32 19.01 -14.45
C LEU A 51 -0.75 20.11 -15.34
N GLY A 52 -0.88 21.38 -14.92
CA GLY A 52 -0.42 22.53 -15.69
C GLY A 52 -1.03 23.84 -15.22
N LYS A 53 -0.45 24.96 -15.68
CA LYS A 53 -0.93 26.31 -15.33
C LYS A 53 -2.16 26.74 -16.12
N GLU A 54 -2.29 26.26 -17.36
CA GLU A 54 -3.41 26.59 -18.22
C GLU A 54 -4.63 25.71 -17.93
N ILE A 55 -5.84 26.27 -18.08
CA ILE A 55 -7.09 25.55 -17.87
C ILE A 55 -7.21 24.30 -18.76
N THR A 56 -6.64 24.33 -19.97
CA THR A 56 -6.64 23.21 -20.92
C THR A 56 -5.96 21.96 -20.35
N ALA A 57 -5.05 22.09 -19.39
CA ALA A 57 -4.39 20.96 -18.75
C ALA A 57 -5.38 20.05 -17.98
N VAL A 58 -6.58 20.53 -17.65
CA VAL A 58 -7.65 19.71 -17.05
C VAL A 58 -8.02 18.51 -17.94
N VAL A 59 -7.81 18.60 -19.26
CA VAL A 59 -8.07 17.51 -20.19
C VAL A 59 -7.27 16.24 -19.85
N HIS A 60 -6.10 16.38 -19.22
CA HIS A 60 -5.27 15.25 -18.83
C HIS A 60 -5.97 14.36 -17.80
N VAL A 61 -6.62 14.92 -16.77
CA VAL A 61 -7.39 14.11 -15.80
C VAL A 61 -8.71 13.61 -16.38
N VAL A 62 -9.34 14.40 -17.27
CA VAL A 62 -10.52 13.91 -18.02
C VAL A 62 -10.14 12.65 -18.81
N SER A 63 -9.00 12.65 -19.50
CA SER A 63 -8.52 11.48 -20.25
C SER A 63 -8.32 10.23 -19.40
N VAL A 64 -8.03 10.38 -18.09
CA VAL A 64 -7.91 9.25 -17.16
C VAL A 64 -9.29 8.63 -16.92
N ALA A 65 -10.30 9.46 -16.66
CA ALA A 65 -11.67 8.99 -16.47
C ALA A 65 -12.22 8.29 -17.73
N LEU A 66 -11.98 8.86 -18.92
CA LEU A 66 -12.42 8.23 -20.19
C LEU A 66 -11.68 6.91 -20.44
N ARG A 67 -10.35 6.86 -20.21
CA ARG A 67 -9.58 5.61 -20.34
C ARG A 67 -9.98 4.55 -19.32
N ALA A 68 -10.41 4.92 -18.12
CA ALA A 68 -10.93 3.96 -17.16
C ALA A 68 -12.19 3.24 -17.69
N ALA A 69 -13.04 3.92 -18.45
CA ALA A 69 -14.19 3.30 -19.11
C ALA A 69 -13.76 2.36 -20.24
N LEU A 70 -12.78 2.75 -21.04
CA LEU A 70 -12.28 1.92 -22.15
C LEU A 70 -11.53 0.67 -21.63
N ILE A 71 -10.67 0.84 -20.64
CA ILE A 71 -9.79 -0.23 -20.13
C ILE A 71 -10.56 -1.17 -19.19
N PHE A 72 -11.23 -0.63 -18.17
CA PHE A 72 -11.87 -1.45 -17.13
C PHE A 72 -13.35 -1.69 -17.39
N GLY A 73 -14.02 -0.75 -18.06
CA GLY A 73 -15.41 -0.91 -18.49
C GLY A 73 -15.56 -1.66 -19.81
N ASN A 74 -14.45 -1.89 -20.53
CA ASN A 74 -14.44 -2.47 -21.88
C ASN A 74 -15.46 -1.81 -22.82
N VAL A 75 -15.64 -0.49 -22.70
CA VAL A 75 -16.57 0.28 -23.53
C VAL A 75 -16.00 0.41 -24.94
N GLU A 76 -16.82 0.14 -25.96
CA GLU A 76 -16.39 0.24 -27.36
C GLU A 76 -16.02 1.70 -27.71
N PRO A 77 -14.83 1.93 -28.31
CA PRO A 77 -14.45 3.27 -28.76
C PRO A 77 -15.47 3.87 -29.73
N GLY A 78 -16.05 5.01 -29.37
CA GLY A 78 -17.09 5.69 -30.14
C GLY A 78 -18.50 5.63 -29.51
N ASP A 79 -18.73 4.72 -28.56
CA ASP A 79 -19.97 4.70 -27.77
C ASP A 79 -19.93 5.75 -26.63
N ALA A 80 -20.22 7.00 -27.00
CA ALA A 80 -20.21 8.11 -26.06
C ALA A 80 -21.24 7.96 -24.93
N ALA A 81 -22.39 7.34 -25.19
CA ALA A 81 -23.47 7.23 -24.21
C ALA A 81 -23.10 6.25 -23.09
N THR A 82 -22.60 5.06 -23.44
CA THR A 82 -22.13 4.09 -22.46
C THR A 82 -20.90 4.60 -21.72
N LEU A 83 -20.01 5.32 -22.40
CA LEU A 83 -18.83 5.92 -21.80
C LEU A 83 -19.22 6.95 -20.71
N MET A 84 -20.10 7.90 -21.03
CA MET A 84 -20.55 8.92 -20.07
C MET A 84 -21.29 8.30 -18.88
N LYS A 85 -22.08 7.25 -19.12
CA LYS A 85 -22.73 6.49 -18.04
C LYS A 85 -21.71 5.80 -17.15
N TYR A 86 -20.68 5.16 -17.73
CA TYR A 86 -19.61 4.54 -16.95
C TYR A 86 -18.89 5.56 -16.07
N THR A 87 -18.52 6.74 -16.61
CA THR A 87 -17.85 7.77 -15.80
C THR A 87 -18.74 8.27 -14.66
N MET A 88 -20.04 8.47 -14.92
CA MET A 88 -21.02 8.87 -13.92
C MET A 88 -21.20 7.83 -12.81
N ASP A 89 -21.24 6.54 -13.15
CA ASP A 89 -21.55 5.49 -12.17
C ASP A 89 -20.29 4.95 -11.46
N ARG A 90 -19.13 4.94 -12.13
CA ARG A 90 -17.94 4.19 -11.69
C ARG A 90 -16.71 5.04 -11.37
N VAL A 91 -16.65 6.29 -11.84
CA VAL A 91 -15.51 7.18 -11.59
C VAL A 91 -15.90 8.26 -10.58
N PRO A 92 -15.56 8.11 -9.28
CA PRO A 92 -15.97 9.05 -8.23
C PRO A 92 -15.12 10.34 -8.26
N ALA A 93 -15.32 11.18 -9.27
CA ALA A 93 -14.65 12.47 -9.43
C ALA A 93 -15.60 13.66 -9.18
N PHE A 94 -15.01 14.77 -8.75
CA PHE A 94 -15.65 16.08 -8.56
C PHE A 94 -14.63 17.19 -8.83
N VAL A 95 -15.10 18.41 -9.07
CA VAL A 95 -14.25 19.57 -9.41
C VAL A 95 -14.45 20.67 -8.38
N ASN A 96 -13.36 21.15 -7.76
CA ASN A 96 -13.36 22.42 -7.04
C ASN A 96 -12.76 23.51 -7.93
N ALA A 97 -13.49 24.58 -8.19
CA ALA A 97 -13.05 25.73 -8.96
C ALA A 97 -13.13 27.00 -8.11
N PHE A 98 -12.00 27.68 -7.91
CA PHE A 98 -11.97 28.90 -7.10
C PHE A 98 -12.21 30.16 -7.94
N ALA A 99 -12.88 31.14 -7.34
CA ALA A 99 -13.08 32.47 -7.88
C ALA A 99 -11.74 33.18 -8.17
N PRO A 100 -11.64 34.04 -9.21
CA PRO A 100 -12.65 34.25 -10.25
C PRO A 100 -12.67 33.10 -11.26
N VAL A 101 -13.86 32.69 -11.70
CA VAL A 101 -14.06 31.65 -12.71
C VAL A 101 -14.42 32.32 -14.04
N ASP A 102 -13.53 32.21 -15.03
CA ASP A 102 -13.76 32.77 -16.37
C ASP A 102 -14.68 31.89 -17.24
N ASP A 103 -15.18 32.45 -18.34
CA ASP A 103 -16.13 31.76 -19.25
C ASP A 103 -15.57 30.44 -19.80
N VAL A 104 -14.24 30.35 -20.00
CA VAL A 104 -13.58 29.13 -20.47
C VAL A 104 -13.60 28.06 -19.39
N THR A 105 -13.36 28.42 -18.13
CA THR A 105 -13.45 27.51 -16.99
C THR A 105 -14.90 27.08 -16.73
N VAL A 106 -15.87 27.97 -16.91
CA VAL A 106 -17.30 27.61 -16.86
C VAL A 106 -17.63 26.57 -17.93
N ALA A 107 -17.17 26.76 -19.17
CA ALA A 107 -17.36 25.81 -20.25
C ALA A 107 -16.69 24.45 -19.96
N ALA A 108 -15.48 24.45 -19.39
CA ALA A 108 -14.82 23.22 -18.95
C ALA A 108 -15.60 22.52 -17.83
N GLY A 109 -16.18 23.28 -16.89
CA GLY A 109 -17.06 22.76 -15.84
C GLY A 109 -18.30 22.07 -16.39
N ALA A 110 -18.92 22.61 -17.46
CA ALA A 110 -20.03 21.94 -18.14
C ALA A 110 -19.63 20.57 -18.73
N GLY A 111 -18.39 20.45 -19.24
CA GLY A 111 -17.83 19.16 -19.67
C GLY A 111 -17.69 18.15 -18.51
N ALA A 112 -17.27 18.61 -17.33
CA ALA A 112 -17.20 17.76 -16.14
C ALA A 112 -18.59 17.29 -15.69
N ILE A 113 -19.59 18.18 -15.72
CA ILE A 113 -20.99 17.85 -15.41
C ILE A 113 -21.54 16.82 -16.40
N ALA A 114 -21.21 16.92 -17.69
CA ALA A 114 -21.62 15.95 -18.71
C ALA A 114 -21.06 14.54 -18.44
N LEU A 115 -19.89 14.43 -17.78
CA LEU A 115 -19.31 13.17 -17.35
C LEU A 115 -19.85 12.65 -16.01
N GLY A 116 -20.77 13.40 -15.38
CA GLY A 116 -21.35 13.08 -14.08
C GLY A 116 -20.56 13.60 -12.88
N PHE A 117 -19.64 14.56 -13.08
CA PHE A 117 -18.81 15.11 -12.01
C PHE A 117 -19.37 16.44 -11.52
N PRO A 118 -19.72 16.56 -10.22
CA PRO A 118 -20.21 17.80 -9.66
C PRO A 118 -19.08 18.84 -9.59
N VAL A 119 -19.45 20.10 -9.81
CA VAL A 119 -18.56 21.26 -9.75
C VAL A 119 -18.93 22.11 -8.54
N ILE A 120 -17.97 22.40 -7.69
CA ILE A 120 -18.11 23.20 -6.47
C ILE A 120 -17.26 24.45 -6.64
N THR A 121 -17.84 25.62 -6.41
CA THR A 121 -17.14 26.90 -6.54
C THR A 121 -17.54 27.90 -5.46
N ASN A 122 -16.63 28.81 -5.10
CA ASN A 122 -16.91 29.95 -4.22
C ASN A 122 -17.19 31.23 -5.01
N ASP A 123 -17.24 31.18 -6.34
CA ASP A 123 -17.58 32.34 -7.16
C ASP A 123 -19.10 32.50 -7.26
N GLU A 124 -19.59 33.64 -6.76
CA GLU A 124 -21.01 34.01 -6.78
C GLU A 124 -21.36 34.87 -8.00
N ASN A 125 -20.36 35.28 -8.80
CA ASN A 125 -20.58 36.18 -9.92
C ASN A 125 -21.01 35.42 -11.17
N ASN A 126 -22.22 35.69 -11.66
CA ASN A 126 -22.76 35.09 -12.90
C ASN A 126 -22.79 33.55 -12.93
N ILE A 127 -22.74 32.90 -11.77
CA ILE A 127 -22.83 31.44 -11.64
C ILE A 127 -24.15 31.10 -10.97
N PHE A 128 -25.02 30.43 -11.73
CA PHE A 128 -26.32 29.97 -11.23
C PHE A 128 -26.22 28.50 -10.83
N PRO A 129 -26.50 28.16 -9.56
CA PRO A 129 -26.34 26.79 -9.08
C PRO A 129 -27.32 25.85 -9.78
N VAL A 130 -26.84 24.65 -10.11
CA VAL A 130 -27.64 23.53 -10.61
C VAL A 130 -27.63 22.46 -9.52
N PRO A 131 -28.78 22.04 -8.97
CA PRO A 131 -28.83 21.08 -7.87
C PRO A 131 -27.96 19.85 -8.14
N LYS A 132 -27.11 19.50 -7.15
CA LYS A 132 -26.09 18.43 -7.19
C LYS A 132 -24.96 18.58 -8.20
N SER A 133 -25.15 19.25 -9.35
CA SER A 133 -24.14 19.30 -10.43
C SER A 133 -23.26 20.54 -10.40
N LEU A 134 -23.79 21.71 -10.02
CA LEU A 134 -23.05 22.96 -9.89
C LEU A 134 -23.45 23.64 -8.59
N ILE A 135 -22.56 23.58 -7.60
CA ILE A 135 -22.83 24.01 -6.22
C ILE A 135 -21.97 25.24 -5.92
N VAL A 136 -22.63 26.32 -5.52
CA VAL A 136 -21.96 27.51 -5.01
C VAL A 136 -21.81 27.34 -3.49
N GLN A 137 -20.57 27.18 -3.04
CA GLN A 137 -20.19 27.11 -1.63
C GLN A 137 -19.24 28.29 -1.36
N PRO A 138 -19.70 29.40 -0.75
CA PRO A 138 -18.84 30.55 -0.49
C PRO A 138 -17.75 30.26 0.55
N ASP A 139 -18.03 29.34 1.49
CA ASP A 139 -17.14 28.98 2.58
C ASP A 139 -16.16 27.88 2.16
N VAL A 140 -14.91 28.26 1.90
CA VAL A 140 -13.84 27.36 1.44
C VAL A 140 -13.59 26.20 2.41
N SER A 141 -13.74 26.43 3.71
CA SER A 141 -13.54 25.39 4.73
C SER A 141 -14.52 24.21 4.57
N LYS A 142 -15.68 24.45 3.93
CA LYS A 142 -16.71 23.44 3.68
C LYS A 142 -16.59 22.77 2.32
N PHE A 143 -15.59 23.13 1.49
CA PHE A 143 -15.41 22.53 0.17
C PHE A 143 -15.30 21.02 0.25
N ASN A 144 -14.47 20.50 1.17
CA ASN A 144 -14.26 19.06 1.33
C ASN A 144 -15.59 18.33 1.56
N ALA A 145 -16.30 18.66 2.65
CA ALA A 145 -17.56 18.03 3.01
C ALA A 145 -18.61 18.14 1.90
N THR A 146 -18.77 19.34 1.32
CA THR A 146 -19.72 19.60 0.23
C THR A 146 -19.40 18.75 -1.01
N SER A 147 -18.11 18.60 -1.34
CA SER A 147 -17.70 17.85 -2.54
C SER A 147 -17.90 16.35 -2.39
N LEU A 148 -17.61 15.81 -1.20
CA LEU A 148 -17.86 14.41 -0.88
C LEU A 148 -19.35 14.08 -0.90
N GLU A 149 -20.17 14.94 -0.28
CA GLU A 149 -21.63 14.79 -0.29
C GLU A 149 -22.20 14.87 -1.70
N ALA A 150 -21.76 15.85 -2.50
CA ALA A 150 -22.22 16.03 -3.88
C ALA A 150 -21.94 14.81 -4.76
N ARG A 151 -20.87 14.05 -4.47
CA ARG A 151 -20.49 12.86 -5.22
C ARG A 151 -20.89 11.54 -4.54
N ASP A 152 -21.64 11.60 -3.44
CA ASP A 152 -22.03 10.43 -2.61
C ASP A 152 -20.82 9.59 -2.13
N ILE A 153 -19.66 10.22 -1.91
CA ILE A 153 -18.46 9.55 -1.42
C ILE A 153 -18.57 9.40 0.10
N LYS A 154 -18.81 8.17 0.55
CA LYS A 154 -18.82 7.81 1.97
C LYS A 154 -17.45 7.29 2.37
N ILE A 155 -16.71 8.09 3.14
CA ILE A 155 -15.41 7.68 3.63
C ILE A 155 -15.60 6.87 4.92
N LYS A 156 -15.17 5.60 4.91
CA LYS A 156 -14.93 4.86 6.14
C LYS A 156 -13.59 5.36 6.72
N ILE A 157 -13.63 6.51 7.40
CA ILE A 157 -12.45 6.99 8.14
C ILE A 157 -12.36 6.14 9.40
N THR A 158 -11.44 5.17 9.42
CA THR A 158 -10.96 4.62 10.69
C THR A 158 -10.14 5.71 11.35
N LYS A 159 -10.74 6.46 12.28
CA LYS A 159 -9.99 7.45 13.06
C LYS A 159 -9.05 6.69 13.98
N ILE A 160 -7.75 6.76 13.68
CA ILE A 160 -6.69 6.20 14.51
C ILE A 160 -6.22 7.30 15.45
N ASP A 161 -6.13 7.00 16.76
CA ASP A 161 -5.68 7.97 17.77
C ASP A 161 -4.15 8.09 17.76
N ILE A 162 -3.64 8.79 16.74
CA ILE A 162 -2.21 9.06 16.57
C ILE A 162 -1.99 10.54 16.22
N PRO A 163 -0.84 11.12 16.59
CA PRO A 163 -0.56 12.55 16.41
C PRO A 163 -0.09 12.91 15.00
N VAL A 164 -0.11 11.94 14.07
CA VAL A 164 0.39 12.08 12.69
C VAL A 164 -0.66 11.58 11.70
N SER A 165 -0.62 12.09 10.47
CA SER A 165 -1.56 11.66 9.42
C SER A 165 -1.37 10.19 9.05
N TYR A 166 -2.46 9.49 8.77
CA TYR A 166 -2.49 8.08 8.36
C TYR A 166 -3.12 7.94 6.98
N VAL A 167 -2.32 7.67 5.94
CA VAL A 167 -2.78 7.68 4.55
C VAL A 167 -1.98 6.72 3.67
N SER A 168 -2.67 5.96 2.81
CA SER A 168 -2.02 5.01 1.88
C SER A 168 -1.06 5.68 0.89
N ALA A 169 -1.15 6.99 0.72
CA ALA A 169 -0.21 7.78 -0.08
C ALA A 169 1.23 7.79 0.50
N PHE A 170 1.41 7.44 1.78
CA PHE A 170 2.74 7.45 2.40
C PHE A 170 3.50 6.13 2.27
N GLU A 171 2.85 5.06 1.78
CA GLU A 171 3.40 3.69 1.81
C GLU A 171 4.74 3.51 1.05
N GLY A 172 5.04 4.41 0.12
CA GLY A 172 6.25 4.40 -0.71
C GLY A 172 7.39 5.31 -0.26
N GLU A 173 7.24 6.09 0.82
CA GLU A 173 8.31 7.01 1.26
C GLU A 173 9.50 6.25 1.90
N ILE A 174 10.71 6.75 1.65
CA ILE A 174 11.95 6.14 2.16
C ILE A 174 12.67 7.12 3.08
N ILE A 175 12.93 6.70 4.31
CA ILE A 175 13.68 7.48 5.30
C ILE A 175 15.16 7.20 5.14
N ARG A 176 15.92 8.26 4.86
CA ARG A 176 17.39 8.20 4.80
C ARG A 176 17.98 8.35 6.19
N LYS A 177 19.21 7.86 6.38
CA LYS A 177 19.91 7.86 7.67
C LYS A 177 20.00 9.26 8.33
N ALA A 178 20.10 10.33 7.53
CA ALA A 178 20.22 11.70 8.04
C ALA A 178 18.94 12.20 8.74
N ASP A 179 17.77 11.73 8.32
CA ASP A 179 16.45 12.19 8.76
C ASP A 179 15.83 11.27 9.84
N MET A 180 16.55 10.20 10.16
CA MET A 180 16.14 9.14 11.08
C MET A 180 16.29 9.58 12.54
N GLN A 181 15.24 9.34 13.34
CA GLN A 181 15.24 9.50 14.79
C GLN A 181 15.66 8.22 15.49
N ILE A 182 15.08 7.09 15.10
CA ILE A 182 15.35 5.76 15.66
C ILE A 182 15.23 4.69 14.57
N GLU A 183 15.95 3.59 14.74
CA GLU A 183 15.92 2.44 13.83
C GLU A 183 15.85 1.13 14.62
N ALA A 184 14.81 0.34 14.37
CA ALA A 184 14.82 -1.09 14.62
C ALA A 184 15.30 -1.79 13.35
N ASP A 185 16.32 -2.64 13.43
CA ASP A 185 16.89 -3.33 12.27
C ASP A 185 17.22 -4.77 12.66
N GLY A 186 16.32 -5.70 12.29
CA GLY A 186 16.42 -7.13 12.60
C GLY A 186 17.70 -7.81 12.10
N SER A 187 18.41 -7.20 11.15
CA SER A 187 19.72 -7.68 10.67
C SER A 187 20.87 -7.38 11.64
N ARG A 188 20.67 -6.47 12.60
CA ARG A 188 21.71 -5.94 13.50
C ARG A 188 21.39 -6.15 14.97
N VAL A 189 20.11 -6.10 15.33
CA VAL A 189 19.58 -6.26 16.68
C VAL A 189 18.36 -7.17 16.61
N ASP A 190 17.94 -7.73 17.75
CA ASP A 190 16.76 -8.59 17.78
C ASP A 190 15.50 -7.77 17.54
N CYS A 191 14.75 -8.14 16.51
CA CYS A 191 13.45 -7.55 16.20
C CYS A 191 12.46 -8.64 15.80
N PHE A 192 11.16 -8.38 15.93
CA PHE A 192 10.13 -9.23 15.32
C PHE A 192 8.76 -8.55 15.24
N GLU A 193 7.93 -9.03 14.31
CA GLU A 193 6.48 -8.84 14.30
C GLU A 193 5.78 -10.20 14.40
N PHE A 194 4.73 -10.30 15.22
CA PHE A 194 4.10 -11.57 15.54
C PHE A 194 2.61 -11.39 15.85
N VAL A 195 1.78 -12.30 15.35
CA VAL A 195 0.36 -12.41 15.70
C VAL A 195 0.13 -13.78 16.32
N GLN A 196 -0.60 -13.79 17.44
CA GLN A 196 -0.98 -15.03 18.10
C GLN A 196 -2.48 -15.05 18.39
N MET A 197 -3.13 -16.13 17.99
CA MET A 197 -4.48 -16.44 18.41
C MET A 197 -4.50 -16.77 19.91
N LYS A 198 -5.43 -16.16 20.63
CA LYS A 198 -5.70 -16.41 22.04
C LYS A 198 -7.17 -16.70 22.26
N GLU A 199 -7.49 -17.25 23.43
CA GLU A 199 -8.88 -17.42 23.83
C GLU A 199 -9.54 -16.08 24.16
N LEU A 200 -10.85 -15.97 23.92
CA LEU A 200 -11.61 -14.73 24.17
C LEU A 200 -11.53 -14.22 25.62
N SER A 201 -11.26 -15.12 26.58
CA SER A 201 -11.08 -14.79 28.00
C SER A 201 -9.70 -14.26 28.35
N GLU A 202 -8.70 -14.50 27.50
CA GLU A 202 -7.31 -14.12 27.75
C GLU A 202 -6.99 -12.73 27.18
N VAL A 203 -7.79 -12.25 26.22
CA VAL A 203 -7.59 -10.97 25.53
C VAL A 203 -8.49 -9.88 26.13
N GLU A 204 -7.87 -8.76 26.50
CA GLU A 204 -8.55 -7.52 26.85
C GLU A 204 -8.59 -6.59 25.64
N ASP A 205 -9.79 -6.27 25.14
CA ASP A 205 -9.91 -5.49 23.90
C ASP A 205 -9.39 -4.05 24.09
N HIS A 206 -8.70 -3.55 23.05
CA HIS A 206 -8.06 -2.23 23.03
C HIS A 206 -7.01 -2.01 24.13
N LYS A 207 -6.37 -3.07 24.59
CA LYS A 207 -5.23 -2.96 25.50
C LYS A 207 -3.93 -2.81 24.72
N ILE A 208 -3.24 -1.69 24.93
CA ILE A 208 -1.93 -1.42 24.33
C ILE A 208 -0.90 -1.27 25.43
N THR A 209 0.13 -2.10 25.39
CA THR A 209 1.19 -2.13 26.40
C THR A 209 2.54 -1.88 25.74
N VAL A 210 3.28 -0.88 26.23
CA VAL A 210 4.68 -0.66 25.86
C VAL A 210 5.56 -1.23 26.97
N VAL A 211 6.48 -2.13 26.62
CA VAL A 211 7.38 -2.77 27.59
C VAL A 211 8.82 -2.43 27.23
N GLY A 212 9.45 -1.62 28.09
CA GLY A 212 10.77 -1.04 27.85
C GLY A 212 10.70 0.48 27.77
N LYS A 213 11.73 1.07 27.16
CA LYS A 213 11.85 2.52 26.94
C LYS A 213 10.92 3.01 25.84
N ASP A 214 10.33 4.19 26.00
CA ASP A 214 9.65 4.85 24.87
C ASP A 214 10.67 5.56 23.97
N PHE A 215 10.24 6.00 22.80
CA PHE A 215 11.09 6.56 21.74
C PHE A 215 11.85 7.83 22.14
N ASP A 216 11.39 8.58 23.14
CA ASP A 216 12.05 9.78 23.64
C ASP A 216 13.14 9.52 24.68
N GLU A 217 13.26 8.28 25.15
CA GLU A 217 14.32 7.84 26.07
C GLU A 217 15.56 7.29 25.35
N PHE A 218 15.51 7.16 24.02
CA PHE A 218 16.63 6.73 23.18
C PHE A 218 17.38 7.91 22.57
N GLU A 219 18.66 7.70 22.26
CA GLU A 219 19.46 8.69 21.56
C GLU A 219 19.08 8.78 20.06
N VAL A 220 19.27 9.96 19.47
CA VAL A 220 18.97 10.18 18.05
C VAL A 220 19.88 9.31 17.17
N GLY A 221 19.28 8.47 16.35
CA GLY A 221 19.94 7.53 15.46
C GLY A 221 20.35 6.22 16.14
N GLU A 222 19.93 6.00 17.39
CA GLU A 222 20.14 4.75 18.10
C GLU A 222 19.42 3.59 17.39
N LYS A 223 20.08 2.43 17.41
CA LYS A 223 19.49 1.18 16.94
C LYS A 223 18.91 0.42 18.11
N ILE A 224 17.62 0.12 18.05
CA ILE A 224 16.86 -0.45 19.16
C ILE A 224 16.32 -1.83 18.79
N SER A 225 16.34 -2.75 19.73
CA SER A 225 15.59 -4.00 19.61
C SER A 225 14.09 -3.68 19.70
N MET A 226 13.28 -4.28 18.84
CA MET A 226 11.83 -4.02 18.83
C MET A 226 11.02 -5.26 18.50
N GLY A 227 10.10 -5.62 19.40
CA GLY A 227 9.14 -6.70 19.20
C GLY A 227 7.71 -6.17 19.16
N ILE A 228 6.91 -6.63 18.21
CA ILE A 228 5.49 -6.29 18.13
C ILE A 228 4.68 -7.58 18.20
N ILE A 229 3.84 -7.71 19.22
CA ILE A 229 2.91 -8.85 19.36
C ILE A 229 1.49 -8.32 19.35
N ALA A 230 0.66 -8.82 18.44
CA ALA A 230 -0.79 -8.68 18.57
C ALA A 230 -1.41 -10.02 18.99
N HIS A 231 -2.07 -10.03 20.15
CA HIS A 231 -2.96 -11.12 20.50
C HIS A 231 -4.34 -10.82 19.94
N VAL A 232 -4.87 -11.76 19.18
CA VAL A 232 -6.18 -11.66 18.54
C VAL A 232 -7.07 -12.80 19.00
N ALA A 233 -8.34 -12.50 19.25
CA ALA A 233 -9.33 -13.50 19.60
C ALA A 233 -10.62 -13.24 18.82
N GLY A 234 -11.24 -14.30 18.33
CA GLY A 234 -12.55 -14.22 17.72
C GLY A 234 -13.10 -15.60 17.36
N LYS A 235 -14.43 -15.70 17.23
CA LYS A 235 -15.08 -17.00 17.00
C LYS A 235 -14.71 -17.64 15.66
N ALA A 236 -14.45 -16.81 14.65
CA ALA A 236 -14.03 -17.25 13.32
C ALA A 236 -12.51 -17.27 13.15
N MET A 237 -11.75 -16.89 14.19
CA MET A 237 -10.29 -16.89 14.15
C MET A 237 -9.74 -18.32 14.09
N GLN A 238 -8.69 -18.51 13.30
CA GLN A 238 -7.98 -19.77 13.15
C GLN A 238 -6.47 -19.52 13.16
N PRO A 239 -5.64 -20.48 13.60
CA PRO A 239 -4.18 -20.32 13.55
C PRO A 239 -3.63 -19.98 12.16
N ASP A 240 -4.31 -20.42 11.10
CA ASP A 240 -3.93 -20.17 9.70
C ASP A 240 -4.07 -18.71 9.27
N PHE A 241 -4.82 -17.90 10.03
CA PHE A 241 -4.98 -16.46 9.75
C PHE A 241 -3.90 -15.60 10.41
N GLU A 242 -3.10 -16.17 11.32
CA GLU A 242 -2.06 -15.42 12.05
C GLU A 242 -1.04 -14.78 11.09
N SER A 243 -0.48 -15.58 10.18
CA SER A 243 0.50 -15.13 9.17
C SER A 243 -0.09 -14.13 8.17
N VAL A 244 -1.37 -14.26 7.82
CA VAL A 244 -2.08 -13.30 6.97
C VAL A 244 -2.13 -11.91 7.62
N PHE A 245 -2.38 -11.87 8.93
CA PHE A 245 -2.43 -10.63 9.69
C PHE A 245 -1.04 -10.05 9.95
N GLU A 246 -0.05 -10.89 10.27
CA GLU A 246 1.37 -10.47 10.38
C GLU A 246 1.82 -9.75 9.13
N ARG A 247 1.51 -10.31 7.94
CA ARG A 247 1.89 -9.70 6.67
C ARG A 247 1.36 -8.27 6.50
N LYS A 248 0.20 -7.97 7.08
CA LYS A 248 -0.44 -6.65 6.97
C LYS A 248 0.20 -5.59 7.85
N PHE A 249 0.94 -5.94 8.90
CA PHE A 249 1.62 -4.98 9.78
C PHE A 249 2.52 -4.05 8.97
N HIS A 250 3.20 -4.60 7.96
CA HIS A 250 3.99 -3.82 7.02
C HIS A 250 3.23 -2.68 6.36
N SER A 251 2.09 -3.00 5.73
CA SER A 251 1.28 -1.99 5.03
C SER A 251 0.63 -1.04 6.03
N PHE A 252 0.18 -1.55 7.18
CA PHE A 252 -0.41 -0.74 8.23
C PHE A 252 0.56 0.31 8.76
N LEU A 253 1.80 -0.07 9.07
CA LEU A 253 2.80 0.83 9.61
C LEU A 253 3.39 1.75 8.54
N LYS A 254 3.57 1.30 7.30
CA LYS A 254 3.99 2.19 6.20
C LYS A 254 3.00 3.30 5.86
N THR A 255 1.74 3.11 6.24
CA THR A 255 0.67 4.09 6.04
C THR A 255 0.69 5.19 7.12
N VAL A 256 1.46 4.98 8.20
CA VAL A 256 1.62 5.93 9.31
C VAL A 256 2.66 6.98 8.95
N SER A 257 2.19 8.21 8.74
CA SER A 257 2.97 9.39 8.41
C SER A 257 3.89 9.24 7.18
N LYS A 258 4.37 10.38 6.69
CA LYS A 258 5.40 10.46 5.65
C LYS A 258 6.73 9.77 6.04
N ASP A 259 6.90 9.32 7.29
CA ASP A 259 8.17 8.88 7.81
C ASP A 259 8.13 7.76 8.88
N LEU A 260 7.29 6.74 8.68
CA LEU A 260 7.50 5.40 9.25
C LEU A 260 7.78 4.40 8.11
N CYS A 261 9.02 3.93 7.99
CA CYS A 261 9.39 2.93 6.99
C CYS A 261 9.54 1.57 7.66
N THR A 262 8.68 0.61 7.30
CA THR A 262 8.91 -0.79 7.65
C THR A 262 9.45 -1.55 6.45
N GLN A 263 10.44 -2.41 6.63
CA GLN A 263 10.97 -3.32 5.62
C GLN A 263 11.08 -4.72 6.22
N ASP A 264 11.14 -5.73 5.37
CA ASP A 264 11.27 -7.13 5.77
C ASP A 264 10.11 -7.60 6.67
N LYS A 265 10.20 -8.82 7.18
CA LYS A 265 9.08 -9.58 7.76
C LYS A 265 9.52 -10.38 8.96
N ARG A 266 8.55 -10.93 9.71
CA ARG A 266 8.79 -11.93 10.75
C ARG A 266 9.81 -11.42 11.78
N ASP A 267 10.97 -12.05 11.92
CA ASP A 267 12.02 -11.71 12.88
C ASP A 267 13.16 -10.86 12.27
N LEU A 268 13.02 -10.43 11.01
CA LEU A 268 13.98 -9.59 10.32
C LEU A 268 13.44 -8.18 10.05
N ILE A 269 12.34 -7.79 10.71
CA ILE A 269 11.72 -6.49 10.47
C ILE A 269 12.72 -5.34 10.67
N ARG A 270 12.54 -4.33 9.83
CA ARG A 270 13.25 -3.07 9.95
C ARG A 270 12.26 -1.94 10.03
N VAL A 271 12.28 -1.15 11.10
CA VAL A 271 11.38 -0.01 11.29
C VAL A 271 12.18 1.25 11.55
N ARG A 272 11.94 2.30 10.76
CA ARG A 272 12.56 3.62 10.94
C ARG A 272 11.51 4.66 11.22
N VAL A 273 11.73 5.48 12.25
CA VAL A 273 10.93 6.68 12.54
C VAL A 273 11.77 7.91 12.21
N SER A 274 11.21 8.92 11.53
CA SER A 274 11.94 10.18 11.32
C SER A 274 11.90 11.12 12.52
N LYS A 275 12.77 12.12 12.46
CA LYS A 275 12.75 13.29 13.34
C LYS A 275 11.43 14.06 13.27
N ASP A 276 10.87 14.25 12.08
CA ASP A 276 9.62 15.00 11.88
C ASP A 276 8.41 14.30 12.50
N THR A 277 8.33 12.97 12.35
CA THR A 277 7.26 12.14 12.93
C THR A 277 7.38 12.10 14.45
N PHE A 278 8.60 11.96 14.98
CA PHE A 278 8.87 12.03 16.41
C PHE A 278 8.53 13.41 17.01
N ASN A 279 8.88 14.50 16.34
CA ASN A 279 8.62 15.88 16.77
C ASN A 279 7.12 16.22 16.80
N GLN A 280 6.30 15.54 15.99
CA GLN A 280 4.84 15.66 16.06
C GLN A 280 4.23 14.92 17.27
N GLY A 281 5.03 14.16 18.02
CA GLY A 281 4.60 13.44 19.22
C GLY A 281 4.42 11.94 19.04
N PHE A 282 4.85 11.37 17.90
CA PHE A 282 4.80 9.92 17.69
C PHE A 282 5.71 9.18 18.68
N ARG A 283 5.27 8.02 19.13
CA ARG A 283 5.80 7.23 20.27
C ARG A 283 5.48 5.75 20.07
N ALA A 284 6.12 4.85 20.83
CA ALA A 284 5.96 3.40 20.68
C ALA A 284 4.49 2.95 20.83
N LYS A 285 3.73 3.55 21.76
CA LYS A 285 2.29 3.29 21.94
C LYS A 285 1.50 3.41 20.62
N HIS A 286 1.82 4.40 19.80
CA HIS A 286 1.08 4.71 18.58
C HIS A 286 1.21 3.61 17.51
N ILE A 287 2.28 2.81 17.55
CA ILE A 287 2.39 1.58 16.74
C ILE A 287 1.27 0.61 17.12
N GLY A 288 1.03 0.44 18.42
CA GLY A 288 -0.05 -0.40 18.93
C GLY A 288 -1.44 0.11 18.54
N GLU A 289 -1.68 1.41 18.63
CA GLU A 289 -2.97 2.04 18.23
C GLU A 289 -3.27 1.79 16.75
N VAL A 290 -2.24 1.91 15.89
CA VAL A 290 -2.38 1.66 14.45
C VAL A 290 -2.73 0.19 14.19
N ILE A 291 -1.98 -0.74 14.78
CA ILE A 291 -2.21 -2.17 14.57
C ILE A 291 -3.59 -2.58 15.05
N TYR A 292 -3.98 -2.16 16.26
CA TYR A 292 -5.31 -2.42 16.82
C TYR A 292 -6.42 -1.90 15.89
N ALA A 293 -6.39 -0.61 15.56
CA ALA A 293 -7.43 0.03 14.76
C ALA A 293 -7.54 -0.61 13.37
N LYS A 294 -6.41 -0.97 12.75
CA LYS A 294 -6.38 -1.55 11.42
C LYS A 294 -6.84 -2.99 11.37
N LEU A 295 -6.35 -3.85 12.28
CA LEU A 295 -6.82 -5.22 12.41
C LEU A 295 -8.34 -5.26 12.65
N LYS A 296 -8.83 -4.46 13.60
CA LYS A 296 -10.27 -4.36 13.89
C LYS A 296 -11.08 -3.79 12.73
N SER A 297 -10.53 -2.88 11.92
CA SER A 297 -11.26 -2.28 10.80
C SER A 297 -11.30 -3.15 9.54
N GLU A 298 -10.25 -3.92 9.26
CA GLU A 298 -10.15 -4.73 8.03
C GLU A 298 -10.66 -6.16 8.22
N TYR A 299 -10.66 -6.66 9.44
CA TYR A 299 -10.99 -8.04 9.79
C TYR A 299 -12.03 -8.12 10.93
N ASP A 300 -12.96 -7.17 10.98
CA ASP A 300 -14.03 -7.09 11.99
C ASP A 300 -14.91 -8.36 12.08
N THR A 301 -15.04 -9.08 10.98
CA THR A 301 -15.77 -10.35 10.90
C THR A 301 -15.04 -11.53 11.54
N VAL A 302 -13.73 -11.42 11.78
CA VAL A 302 -12.87 -12.50 12.29
C VAL A 302 -12.28 -12.17 13.66
N ILE A 303 -11.89 -10.91 13.87
CA ILE A 303 -11.25 -10.44 15.10
C ILE A 303 -12.29 -9.74 15.99
N ASP A 304 -12.71 -10.43 17.05
CA ASP A 304 -13.63 -9.89 18.06
C ASP A 304 -12.89 -9.00 19.05
N LYS A 305 -11.71 -9.42 19.53
CA LYS A 305 -10.86 -8.67 20.46
C LYS A 305 -9.42 -8.63 20.00
N CYS A 306 -8.73 -7.52 20.29
CA CYS A 306 -7.31 -7.38 20.04
C CYS A 306 -6.61 -6.59 21.16
N GLU A 307 -5.48 -7.12 21.63
CA GLU A 307 -4.50 -6.40 22.44
C GLU A 307 -3.15 -6.40 21.74
N VAL A 308 -2.37 -5.33 21.92
CA VAL A 308 -1.08 -5.16 21.25
C VAL A 308 0.01 -4.82 22.27
N PHE A 309 1.12 -5.51 22.15
CA PHE A 309 2.34 -5.28 22.93
C PHE A 309 3.44 -4.76 22.01
N VAL A 310 4.08 -3.68 22.43
CA VAL A 310 5.26 -3.11 21.77
C VAL A 310 6.42 -3.21 22.76
N TYR A 311 7.34 -4.13 22.48
CA TYR A 311 8.53 -4.37 23.29
C TYR A 311 9.70 -3.57 22.72
N THR A 312 10.36 -2.81 23.57
CA THR A 312 11.60 -2.06 23.28
C THR A 312 12.71 -2.37 24.29
N ASP A 313 12.43 -3.23 25.27
CA ASP A 313 13.42 -3.81 26.17
C ASP A 313 14.20 -4.93 25.48
N ALA A 314 15.52 -4.77 25.37
CA ALA A 314 16.35 -5.66 24.57
C ALA A 314 16.38 -7.11 25.08
N ASP A 315 16.38 -7.31 26.41
CA ASP A 315 16.42 -8.64 27.01
C ASP A 315 15.11 -9.39 26.78
N GLN A 316 13.97 -8.70 26.93
CA GLN A 316 12.66 -9.30 26.63
C GLN A 316 12.47 -9.58 25.15
N VAL A 317 12.91 -8.67 24.26
CA VAL A 317 12.83 -8.92 22.81
C VAL A 317 13.68 -10.12 22.42
N HIS A 318 14.89 -10.25 22.99
CA HIS A 318 15.75 -11.42 22.78
C HIS A 318 15.06 -12.72 23.23
N ASP A 319 14.55 -12.75 24.46
CA ASP A 319 13.88 -13.93 25.02
C ASP A 319 12.67 -14.35 24.18
N LEU A 320 11.77 -13.41 23.87
CA LEU A 320 10.58 -13.68 23.07
C LEU A 320 10.94 -14.13 21.65
N ARG A 321 11.95 -13.50 21.02
CA ARG A 321 12.39 -13.87 19.67
C ARG A 321 12.83 -15.34 19.62
N HIS A 322 13.70 -15.75 20.53
CA HIS A 322 14.30 -17.08 20.49
C HIS A 322 13.42 -18.19 21.07
N ASN A 323 12.61 -17.88 22.09
CA ASN A 323 11.84 -18.90 22.80
C ASN A 323 10.38 -19.02 22.37
N LEU A 324 9.81 -18.00 21.71
CA LEU A 324 8.42 -18.00 21.24
C LEU A 324 8.33 -17.86 19.72
N VAL A 325 8.93 -16.81 19.16
CA VAL A 325 8.68 -16.37 17.78
C VAL A 325 9.34 -17.31 16.76
N ILE A 326 10.66 -17.50 16.82
CA ILE A 326 11.40 -18.39 15.91
C ILE A 326 10.86 -19.83 15.94
N PRO A 327 10.62 -20.45 17.11
CA PRO A 327 10.03 -21.80 17.15
C PRO A 327 8.65 -21.87 16.47
N THR A 328 7.82 -20.83 16.62
CA THR A 328 6.49 -20.78 15.98
C THR A 328 6.61 -20.64 14.46
N PHE A 329 7.50 -19.78 13.96
CA PHE A 329 7.75 -19.65 12.52
C PHE A 329 8.28 -20.94 11.92
N ASN A 330 9.25 -21.60 12.57
CA ASN A 330 9.76 -22.89 12.13
C ASN A 330 8.66 -23.96 12.07
N ALA A 331 7.73 -23.97 13.03
CA ALA A 331 6.59 -24.89 13.03
C ALA A 331 5.61 -24.61 11.88
N ARG A 332 5.36 -23.33 11.56
CA ARG A 332 4.53 -22.92 10.41
C ARG A 332 5.18 -23.35 9.09
N ASP A 333 6.48 -23.11 8.94
CA ASP A 333 7.22 -23.48 7.73
C ASP A 333 7.28 -25.02 7.56
N ALA A 334 7.48 -25.77 8.65
CA ALA A 334 7.47 -27.23 8.63
C ALA A 334 6.11 -27.82 8.20
N ARG A 335 5.01 -27.10 8.43
CA ARG A 335 3.67 -27.54 8.04
C ARG A 335 3.47 -27.47 6.51
N ILE A 336 4.09 -26.50 5.85
CA ILE A 336 4.09 -26.37 4.39
C ILE A 336 4.99 -27.42 3.74
N GLY A 337 6.08 -27.82 4.40
CA GLY A 337 7.09 -28.72 3.84
C GLY A 337 6.62 -30.13 3.43
N ASN A 338 5.37 -30.51 3.71
CA ASN A 338 4.77 -31.77 3.24
C ASN A 338 3.90 -31.60 1.97
N MET A 339 3.70 -30.37 1.49
CA MET A 339 2.92 -30.08 0.28
C MET A 339 3.86 -29.90 -0.90
N THR A 340 3.50 -30.45 -2.05
CA THR A 340 4.22 -30.26 -3.33
C THR A 340 3.34 -29.55 -4.35
N ASP A 341 3.95 -28.98 -5.38
CA ASP A 341 3.22 -28.32 -6.47
C ASP A 341 2.31 -29.32 -7.22
N GLU A 342 2.67 -30.60 -7.30
CA GLU A 342 1.84 -31.66 -7.88
C GLU A 342 0.65 -32.06 -7.00
N SER A 343 0.78 -31.89 -5.68
CA SER A 343 -0.25 -32.30 -4.71
C SER A 343 -1.48 -31.40 -4.67
N VAL A 344 -1.44 -30.26 -5.37
CA VAL A 344 -2.51 -29.26 -5.42
C VAL A 344 -2.99 -28.99 -6.85
N ASP A 345 -4.28 -28.69 -6.99
CA ASP A 345 -4.92 -28.38 -8.28
C ASP A 345 -4.98 -26.87 -8.58
N GLU A 346 -4.50 -26.04 -7.65
CA GLU A 346 -4.59 -24.59 -7.75
C GLU A 346 -3.36 -23.90 -7.14
N PHE A 347 -2.97 -22.81 -7.79
CA PHE A 347 -2.03 -21.83 -7.29
C PHE A 347 -2.75 -20.53 -6.95
N TYR A 348 -2.02 -19.57 -6.41
CA TYR A 348 -2.59 -18.27 -6.05
C TYR A 348 -1.76 -17.13 -6.61
N THR A 349 -2.41 -16.08 -7.07
CA THR A 349 -1.73 -14.81 -7.30
C THR A 349 -1.47 -14.08 -5.98
N CYS A 350 -0.54 -13.13 -5.99
CA CYS A 350 -0.46 -12.08 -4.99
C CYS A 350 -0.06 -10.76 -5.66
N ILE A 351 -0.96 -9.78 -5.62
CA ILE A 351 -0.75 -8.44 -6.22
C ILE A 351 -0.54 -7.33 -5.18
N LEU A 352 -0.27 -7.67 -3.92
CA LEU A 352 -0.07 -6.68 -2.84
C LEU A 352 1.01 -5.64 -3.17
N CYS A 353 2.08 -6.05 -3.86
CA CYS A 353 3.20 -5.17 -4.17
C CYS A 353 2.96 -4.25 -5.38
N GLN A 354 1.79 -4.33 -6.04
CA GLN A 354 1.44 -3.40 -7.13
C GLN A 354 1.28 -1.95 -6.66
N ALA A 355 1.22 -1.71 -5.35
CA ALA A 355 1.33 -0.37 -4.77
C ALA A 355 2.59 0.38 -5.21
N PHE A 356 3.70 -0.32 -5.47
CA PHE A 356 4.96 0.28 -5.93
C PHE A 356 5.58 -0.40 -7.16
N SER A 357 5.05 -1.56 -7.59
CA SER A 357 5.50 -2.28 -8.79
C SER A 357 4.28 -2.75 -9.60
N PRO A 358 3.68 -1.86 -10.42
CA PRO A 358 2.33 -2.07 -10.97
C PRO A 358 2.14 -3.27 -11.89
N SER A 359 3.19 -3.67 -12.62
CA SER A 359 3.17 -4.82 -13.54
C SER A 359 3.46 -6.16 -12.84
N HIS A 360 3.98 -6.13 -11.60
CA HIS A 360 4.41 -7.35 -10.92
C HIS A 360 3.22 -8.18 -10.43
N VAL A 361 3.32 -9.49 -10.64
CA VAL A 361 2.38 -10.50 -10.14
C VAL A 361 3.21 -11.66 -9.59
N CYS A 362 3.09 -11.94 -8.29
CA CYS A 362 3.61 -13.18 -7.73
C CYS A 362 2.64 -14.32 -8.02
N ILE A 363 3.14 -15.46 -8.48
CA ILE A 363 2.43 -16.74 -8.46
C ILE A 363 3.00 -17.55 -7.29
N VAL A 364 2.15 -17.86 -6.32
CA VAL A 364 2.52 -18.55 -5.09
C VAL A 364 2.08 -20.00 -5.20
N THR A 365 3.03 -20.92 -5.08
CA THR A 365 2.83 -22.36 -5.09
C THR A 365 3.31 -22.96 -3.76
N PRO A 366 2.95 -24.21 -3.43
CA PRO A 366 3.49 -24.89 -2.25
C PRO A 366 5.03 -24.86 -2.15
N GLU A 367 5.73 -25.07 -3.26
CA GLU A 367 7.19 -25.14 -3.31
C GLU A 367 7.87 -23.84 -3.75
N ARG A 368 7.08 -22.86 -4.23
CA ARG A 368 7.53 -21.51 -4.57
C ARG A 368 6.72 -20.48 -3.78
N LEU A 369 7.21 -20.18 -2.58
CA LEU A 369 6.67 -19.10 -1.75
C LEU A 369 6.77 -17.75 -2.46
N GLY A 370 5.94 -16.79 -2.05
CA GLY A 370 6.10 -15.41 -2.45
C GLY A 370 7.49 -14.90 -2.08
N LEU A 371 8.16 -14.23 -3.03
CA LEU A 371 9.56 -13.80 -2.93
C LEU A 371 9.91 -12.99 -1.67
N CYS A 372 8.91 -12.45 -0.99
CA CYS A 372 9.05 -11.71 0.26
C CYS A 372 9.19 -12.58 1.52
N GLY A 373 9.16 -13.92 1.41
CA GLY A 373 9.28 -14.87 2.52
C GLY A 373 8.02 -15.00 3.40
N ALA A 374 7.13 -14.01 3.42
CA ALA A 374 5.96 -13.97 4.31
C ALA A 374 4.60 -14.29 3.67
N VAL A 375 4.57 -14.82 2.44
CA VAL A 375 3.32 -15.30 1.82
C VAL A 375 3.58 -16.69 1.26
N SER A 376 3.11 -17.70 1.98
CA SER A 376 3.04 -19.07 1.51
C SER A 376 1.75 -19.33 0.72
N TRP A 377 1.65 -20.51 0.11
CA TRP A 377 0.43 -20.95 -0.55
C TRP A 377 -0.78 -20.98 0.39
N LEU A 378 -0.58 -21.45 1.64
CA LEU A 378 -1.65 -21.46 2.65
C LEU A 378 -2.07 -20.04 3.03
N ASP A 379 -1.12 -19.10 3.12
CA ASP A 379 -1.43 -17.70 3.42
C ASP A 379 -2.21 -17.04 2.27
N ALA A 380 -1.86 -17.35 1.02
CA ALA A 380 -2.56 -16.82 -0.15
C ALA A 380 -3.98 -17.38 -0.24
N LYS A 381 -4.16 -18.68 0.06
CA LYS A 381 -5.48 -19.31 0.20
C LYS A 381 -6.33 -18.65 1.29
N ALA A 382 -5.78 -18.53 2.50
CA ALA A 382 -6.47 -17.88 3.62
C ALA A 382 -6.81 -16.41 3.30
N THR A 383 -5.93 -15.70 2.61
CA THR A 383 -6.19 -14.32 2.16
C THR A 383 -7.37 -14.26 1.20
N HIS A 384 -7.50 -15.22 0.28
CA HIS A 384 -8.64 -15.31 -0.63
C HIS A 384 -9.94 -15.63 0.11
N GLU A 385 -9.90 -16.55 1.09
CA GLU A 385 -11.06 -16.90 1.92
C GLU A 385 -11.56 -15.70 2.74
N LEU A 386 -10.65 -14.91 3.31
CA LEU A 386 -10.98 -13.70 4.05
C LEU A 386 -11.47 -12.57 3.14
N GLN A 387 -10.88 -12.44 1.96
CA GLN A 387 -11.16 -11.35 1.01
C GLN A 387 -11.21 -11.90 -0.42
N PRO A 388 -12.38 -12.38 -0.90
CA PRO A 388 -12.50 -12.97 -2.24
C PRO A 388 -12.14 -12.02 -3.39
N ASN A 389 -12.37 -10.71 -3.20
CA ASN A 389 -11.97 -9.65 -4.14
C ASN A 389 -10.61 -9.00 -3.79
N GLY A 390 -9.84 -9.66 -2.92
CA GLY A 390 -8.57 -9.19 -2.40
C GLY A 390 -7.39 -9.46 -3.35
N PRO A 391 -6.16 -9.32 -2.85
CA PRO A 391 -4.95 -9.41 -3.68
C PRO A 391 -4.56 -10.83 -4.06
N SER A 392 -5.14 -11.85 -3.43
CA SER A 392 -4.86 -13.25 -3.73
C SER A 392 -6.04 -13.89 -4.45
N GLN A 393 -5.80 -14.36 -5.66
CA GLN A 393 -6.81 -14.90 -6.56
C GLN A 393 -6.41 -16.31 -7.00
N ILE A 394 -7.40 -17.19 -7.12
CA ILE A 394 -7.19 -18.58 -7.50
C ILE A 394 -6.73 -18.65 -8.96
N VAL A 395 -5.69 -19.45 -9.22
CA VAL A 395 -5.20 -19.82 -10.54
C VAL A 395 -5.29 -21.33 -10.65
N ARG A 396 -6.11 -21.85 -11.55
CA ARG A 396 -6.20 -23.30 -11.78
C ARG A 396 -4.95 -23.81 -12.47
N LYS A 397 -4.72 -25.12 -12.41
CA LYS A 397 -3.58 -25.81 -13.02
C LYS A 397 -4.07 -26.87 -14.01
N ASP A 398 -5.09 -26.55 -14.79
CA ASP A 398 -5.80 -27.53 -15.61
C ASP A 398 -5.03 -27.83 -16.91
N HIS A 399 -4.27 -26.87 -17.46
CA HIS A 399 -3.54 -27.02 -18.72
C HIS A 399 -2.04 -26.72 -18.57
N CYS A 400 -1.27 -27.75 -18.26
CA CYS A 400 0.20 -27.67 -18.28
C CYS A 400 0.73 -27.71 -19.72
N ILE A 401 1.55 -26.71 -20.07
CA ILE A 401 2.24 -26.60 -21.37
C ILE A 401 3.59 -27.30 -21.29
N ASP A 402 4.35 -27.05 -20.22
CA ASP A 402 5.66 -27.66 -19.96
C ASP A 402 5.91 -27.78 -18.46
N GLU A 403 5.93 -29.02 -17.95
CA GLU A 403 6.15 -29.32 -16.53
C GLU A 403 7.59 -29.01 -16.08
N VAL A 404 8.58 -29.08 -16.98
CA VAL A 404 10.01 -28.91 -16.63
C VAL A 404 10.31 -27.47 -16.23
N VAL A 405 9.77 -26.52 -16.99
CA VAL A 405 9.91 -25.08 -16.68
C VAL A 405 8.71 -24.56 -15.89
N GLY A 406 7.66 -25.36 -15.71
CA GLY A 406 6.47 -25.01 -14.96
C GLY A 406 5.62 -23.96 -15.68
N ARG A 407 5.34 -24.16 -16.96
CA ARG A 407 4.51 -23.26 -17.78
C ARG A 407 3.08 -23.82 -17.88
N TYR A 408 2.10 -22.97 -17.59
CA TYR A 408 0.68 -23.32 -17.58
C TYR A 408 -0.12 -22.21 -18.26
N GLU A 409 -1.17 -22.59 -19.01
CA GLU A 409 -2.00 -21.62 -19.74
C GLU A 409 -2.71 -20.66 -18.78
N GLU A 410 -3.28 -21.17 -17.69
CA GLU A 410 -4.00 -20.35 -16.71
C GLU A 410 -3.08 -19.40 -15.94
N VAL A 411 -1.81 -19.79 -15.76
CA VAL A 411 -0.81 -18.94 -15.12
C VAL A 411 -0.46 -17.78 -16.05
N ASP A 412 -0.26 -18.04 -17.34
CA ASP A 412 -0.03 -17.01 -18.36
C ASP A 412 -1.25 -16.05 -18.44
N GLU A 413 -2.48 -16.57 -18.47
CA GLU A 413 -3.71 -15.77 -18.45
C GLU A 413 -3.82 -14.89 -17.19
N ALA A 414 -3.54 -15.46 -16.01
CA ALA A 414 -3.58 -14.75 -14.75
C ALA A 414 -2.54 -13.62 -14.74
N VAL A 415 -1.29 -13.92 -15.12
CA VAL A 415 -0.21 -12.93 -15.17
C VAL A 415 -0.54 -11.83 -16.18
N GLN A 416 -1.06 -12.15 -17.36
CA GLN A 416 -1.47 -11.17 -18.35
C GLN A 416 -2.59 -10.26 -17.84
N LYS A 417 -3.62 -10.84 -17.23
CA LYS A 417 -4.75 -10.10 -16.66
C LYS A 417 -4.30 -9.17 -15.53
N TYR A 418 -3.55 -9.69 -14.56
CA TYR A 418 -3.20 -8.94 -13.34
C TYR A 418 -2.02 -7.99 -13.53
N SER A 419 -1.17 -8.19 -14.55
CA SER A 419 -0.13 -7.24 -14.97
C SER A 419 -0.63 -6.16 -15.94
N GLN A 420 -1.93 -6.18 -16.29
CA GLN A 420 -2.55 -5.27 -17.28
C GLN A 420 -1.94 -5.41 -18.68
N GLY A 421 -1.56 -6.64 -19.05
CA GLY A 421 -0.97 -6.98 -20.34
C GLY A 421 0.53 -6.66 -20.46
N ALA A 422 1.19 -6.26 -19.37
CA ALA A 422 2.64 -6.01 -19.39
C ALA A 422 3.46 -7.30 -19.49
N LEU A 423 2.91 -8.42 -19.02
CA LEU A 423 3.53 -9.74 -19.02
C LEU A 423 2.61 -10.71 -19.79
N GLU A 424 3.19 -11.53 -20.66
CA GLU A 424 2.44 -12.50 -21.46
C GLU A 424 2.65 -13.94 -20.99
N HIS A 425 3.88 -14.27 -20.58
CA HIS A 425 4.27 -15.61 -20.19
C HIS A 425 5.08 -15.60 -18.90
N VAL A 426 5.02 -16.70 -18.16
CA VAL A 426 5.92 -16.95 -17.04
C VAL A 426 6.28 -18.42 -16.92
N THR A 427 7.54 -18.69 -16.58
CA THR A 427 7.99 -20.01 -16.16
C THR A 427 8.22 -20.04 -14.64
N LEU A 428 7.68 -21.07 -13.98
CA LEU A 428 7.76 -21.19 -12.52
C LEU A 428 9.08 -21.80 -12.04
N TYR A 429 9.81 -22.53 -12.89
CA TYR A 429 11.01 -23.27 -12.48
C TYR A 429 12.27 -22.91 -13.28
N SER A 430 12.21 -21.86 -14.11
CA SER A 430 13.37 -21.33 -14.84
C SER A 430 13.62 -19.85 -14.53
N ILE A 431 14.91 -19.49 -14.43
CA ILE A 431 15.35 -18.09 -14.36
C ILE A 431 15.85 -17.56 -15.71
N MET A 432 15.95 -18.44 -16.72
CA MET A 432 16.59 -18.17 -18.01
C MET A 432 15.60 -17.86 -19.13
N GLU A 433 14.35 -18.33 -19.00
CA GLU A 433 13.28 -18.18 -19.98
C GLU A 433 12.05 -17.65 -19.25
N ASP A 434 11.56 -16.48 -19.63
CA ASP A 434 10.38 -15.81 -19.06
C ASP A 434 10.24 -15.94 -17.53
N PRO A 435 11.27 -15.54 -16.75
CA PRO A 435 11.23 -15.66 -15.30
C PRO A 435 10.12 -14.78 -14.71
N MET A 436 9.53 -15.23 -13.60
CA MET A 436 8.62 -14.38 -12.83
C MET A 436 9.33 -13.09 -12.41
N THR A 437 8.68 -11.95 -12.68
CA THR A 437 9.19 -10.63 -12.31
C THR A 437 9.37 -10.49 -10.80
N SER A 438 10.13 -9.47 -10.38
CA SER A 438 10.34 -9.18 -8.97
C SER A 438 9.91 -7.75 -8.61
N CYS A 439 9.25 -7.56 -7.47
CA CYS A 439 8.84 -6.23 -7.01
C CYS A 439 9.99 -5.43 -6.37
N GLY A 440 10.59 -5.94 -5.30
CA GLY A 440 11.63 -5.22 -4.53
C GLY A 440 11.74 -5.61 -3.05
N CYS A 441 10.80 -6.41 -2.54
CA CYS A 441 10.81 -6.91 -1.16
C CYS A 441 11.41 -8.33 -1.02
N PHE A 442 12.20 -8.77 -2.00
CA PHE A 442 12.90 -10.05 -1.93
C PHE A 442 13.96 -10.07 -0.83
N GLU A 443 14.08 -11.19 -0.13
CA GLU A 443 15.08 -11.41 0.92
C GLU A 443 16.47 -11.70 0.33
N CYS A 444 16.48 -12.41 -0.80
CA CYS A 444 17.67 -12.82 -1.54
C CYS A 444 17.50 -12.56 -3.03
N ILE A 445 18.62 -12.39 -3.74
CA ILE A 445 18.67 -12.32 -5.21
C ILE A 445 19.52 -13.47 -5.72
N CYS A 446 19.03 -14.17 -6.73
CA CYS A 446 19.76 -15.16 -7.50
C CYS A 446 20.27 -14.51 -8.79
N GLY A 447 21.58 -14.47 -8.99
CA GLY A 447 22.23 -13.95 -10.20
C GLY A 447 22.98 -15.04 -10.94
N ILE A 448 22.84 -15.09 -12.27
CA ILE A 448 23.61 -16.00 -13.12
C ILE A 448 25.11 -15.65 -13.07
N GLU A 449 25.96 -16.65 -12.89
CA GLU A 449 27.41 -16.51 -12.91
C GLU A 449 27.98 -17.44 -14.00
N PRO A 450 28.20 -16.93 -15.22
CA PRO A 450 28.53 -17.77 -16.36
C PRO A 450 29.87 -18.50 -16.24
N PHE A 451 30.86 -17.98 -15.52
CA PHE A 451 32.20 -18.59 -15.49
C PHE A 451 32.25 -19.86 -14.63
N SER A 452 31.34 -20.01 -13.68
CA SER A 452 31.11 -21.23 -12.91
C SER A 452 30.03 -22.13 -13.53
N ASN A 453 29.36 -21.68 -14.60
CA ASN A 453 28.19 -22.34 -15.15
C ASN A 453 27.11 -22.58 -14.06
N GLY A 454 26.91 -21.57 -13.21
CA GLY A 454 26.07 -21.67 -12.03
C GLY A 454 25.43 -20.34 -11.64
N VAL A 455 24.97 -20.24 -10.40
CA VAL A 455 24.33 -19.05 -9.85
C VAL A 455 25.00 -18.61 -8.55
N VAL A 456 24.93 -17.31 -8.28
CA VAL A 456 25.29 -16.70 -7.01
C VAL A 456 24.02 -16.25 -6.32
N ILE A 457 23.90 -16.51 -5.03
CA ILE A 457 22.79 -16.04 -4.19
C ILE A 457 23.35 -15.06 -3.17
N VAL A 458 22.73 -13.89 -3.06
CA VAL A 458 23.08 -12.88 -2.06
C VAL A 458 21.83 -12.42 -1.32
N ASN A 459 21.91 -12.37 0.01
CA ASN A 459 20.84 -11.87 0.85
C ASN A 459 20.96 -10.36 1.10
N ARG A 460 19.85 -9.73 1.46
CA ARG A 460 19.72 -8.28 1.69
C ARG A 460 20.74 -7.71 2.67
N GLU A 461 21.13 -8.51 3.67
CA GLU A 461 22.02 -8.07 4.75
C GLU A 461 23.51 -8.15 4.38
N HIS A 462 23.83 -8.79 3.26
CA HIS A 462 25.19 -8.84 2.76
C HIS A 462 25.58 -7.50 2.11
N VAL A 463 26.49 -6.78 2.76
CA VAL A 463 26.98 -5.47 2.30
C VAL A 463 28.15 -5.61 1.30
N GLY A 464 28.77 -6.79 1.23
CA GLY A 464 29.94 -7.04 0.42
C GLY A 464 29.66 -7.12 -1.09
N MET A 465 30.74 -7.08 -1.85
CA MET A 465 30.71 -7.33 -3.28
C MET A 465 30.53 -8.83 -3.53
N THR A 466 29.65 -9.18 -4.47
CA THR A 466 29.46 -10.56 -4.89
C THR A 466 30.43 -10.93 -6.03
N PRO A 467 30.61 -12.24 -6.34
CA PRO A 467 31.40 -12.67 -7.50
C PRO A 467 30.92 -12.13 -8.86
N ILE A 468 29.67 -11.68 -8.96
CA ILE A 468 29.12 -11.04 -10.18
C ILE A 468 29.46 -9.54 -10.28
N GLY A 469 30.31 -9.02 -9.39
CA GLY A 469 30.83 -7.65 -9.46
C GLY A 469 29.82 -6.58 -9.04
N MET A 470 28.74 -6.97 -8.37
CA MET A 470 27.71 -6.08 -7.84
C MET A 470 27.40 -6.40 -6.37
N THR A 471 27.02 -5.39 -5.61
CA THR A 471 26.43 -5.53 -4.27
C THR A 471 24.95 -5.94 -4.36
N PHE A 472 24.34 -6.35 -3.24
CA PHE A 472 22.90 -6.62 -3.20
C PHE A 472 22.06 -5.45 -3.70
N SER A 473 22.41 -4.21 -3.32
CA SER A 473 21.64 -3.02 -3.69
C SER A 473 21.69 -2.72 -5.19
N GLU A 474 22.84 -2.98 -5.83
CA GLU A 474 23.01 -2.85 -7.29
C GLU A 474 22.27 -3.95 -8.04
N LEU A 475 22.25 -5.19 -7.52
CA LEU A 475 21.45 -6.25 -8.10
C LEU A 475 19.95 -5.98 -7.96
N ALA A 476 19.53 -5.45 -6.81
CA ALA A 476 18.13 -5.13 -6.55
C ALA A 476 17.58 -4.08 -7.51
N SER A 477 18.40 -3.12 -7.96
CA SER A 477 17.99 -2.13 -8.96
C SER A 477 17.90 -2.68 -10.37
N MET A 478 18.51 -3.84 -10.65
CA MET A 478 18.42 -4.53 -11.93
C MET A 478 17.26 -5.54 -12.01
N THR A 479 16.84 -6.10 -10.88
CA THR A 479 15.80 -7.14 -10.82
C THR A 479 14.44 -6.64 -10.32
N GLY A 480 14.40 -5.57 -9.53
CA GLY A 480 13.16 -5.02 -9.00
C GLY A 480 12.34 -4.23 -10.03
N GLY A 481 11.11 -3.87 -9.65
CA GLY A 481 10.24 -2.99 -10.44
C GLY A 481 9.18 -3.70 -11.29
N GLY A 482 9.18 -5.02 -11.35
CA GLY A 482 8.20 -5.78 -12.13
C GLY A 482 8.56 -5.87 -13.62
N VAL A 483 9.86 -5.93 -13.90
CA VAL A 483 10.47 -6.06 -15.24
C VAL A 483 10.90 -7.49 -15.47
#